data_AF-A0A1E4NLN1-F1
#
_entry.id   AF-A0A1E4NLN1-F1
#
_cell.length_a   1.000
_cell.length_b   1.000
_cell.length_c   1.000
_cell.angle_alpha   90.00
_cell.angle_beta   90.00
_cell.angle_gamma   90.00
#
_symmetry.space_group_name_H-M   'P 1'
#
loop_
_entity.id
_entity.type
_entity.pdbx_description
1 polymer ?
#
loop_
_entity_poly.entity_id
_entity_poly.type
_entity_poly.pdbx_seq_one_letter_code
_entity_poly.pdbx_strand_id
1 'polypeptide(L)'
;MLVHGSEHESALKFYPLQRQFPAEGIGVFVYDKRGTGKSGGTYTQNYLLLAEDAIAAANEAKHVAGARAGRIGYQGGSQGGWVVPLAAKIEPVDFAIVGFGMAVSPLDEVREATAFDLTSRGYGPDVVAKAMHIADAVSTVIVSNFRSGYDQLAAVKAQYDQEPWFKYVRGDIVYYLLETPESKLREQGPTLLAGVPANYEPMPVLRNLDTPQLWILAADDHDTPIAETERRLRTLQAKGKPITLAVFPHTEHGIYEYETKEDGQRVDTRNPEGYFAMMRNFILNGRLGTQRYGDSTIYRPTTSTTGASAIDVSTGAP
;
A
#
# COMPACT_ATOMS: atom_id res chain seq x y z
N MET A 1 -16.08 -0.50 0.15
CA MET A 1 -15.75 -0.34 -1.29
C MET A 1 -14.42 -1.01 -1.52
N LEU A 2 -14.27 -1.74 -2.62
CA LEU A 2 -12.98 -2.33 -2.99
C LEU A 2 -12.27 -1.41 -3.98
N VAL A 3 -11.15 -0.84 -3.55
CA VAL A 3 -10.27 0.02 -4.35
C VAL A 3 -9.07 -0.84 -4.76
N HIS A 4 -9.02 -1.25 -6.02
CA HIS A 4 -7.93 -2.12 -6.51
C HIS A 4 -6.64 -1.33 -6.81
N GLY A 5 -5.55 -2.06 -7.05
CA GLY A 5 -4.19 -1.55 -7.19
C GLY A 5 -3.95 -0.87 -8.54
N SER A 6 -2.73 -0.92 -9.07
CA SER A 6 -2.33 -0.28 -10.34
C SER A 6 -2.64 -1.12 -11.59
N GLU A 7 -3.57 -2.07 -11.49
CA GLU A 7 -3.93 -2.98 -12.58
C GLU A 7 -4.75 -2.28 -13.67
N HIS A 8 -4.57 -2.73 -14.93
CA HIS A 8 -5.40 -2.32 -16.07
C HIS A 8 -6.59 -3.27 -16.28
N GLU A 9 -6.61 -4.36 -15.54
CA GLU A 9 -7.61 -5.41 -15.57
C GLU A 9 -8.91 -4.98 -14.88
N SER A 10 -10.00 -5.67 -15.22
CA SER A 10 -11.29 -5.49 -14.56
C SER A 10 -11.28 -6.10 -13.16
N ALA A 11 -11.46 -5.27 -12.13
CA ALA A 11 -11.52 -5.71 -10.73
C ALA A 11 -12.66 -6.71 -10.48
N LEU A 12 -13.73 -6.64 -11.28
CA LEU A 12 -14.84 -7.60 -11.26
C LEU A 12 -14.38 -9.04 -11.58
N LYS A 13 -13.25 -9.21 -12.28
CA LYS A 13 -12.69 -10.53 -12.60
C LYS A 13 -11.79 -11.04 -11.49
N PHE A 14 -10.81 -10.24 -11.06
CA PHE A 14 -9.69 -10.75 -10.26
C PHE A 14 -9.83 -10.54 -8.75
N TYR A 15 -10.62 -9.59 -8.26
CA TYR A 15 -10.57 -9.22 -6.84
C TYR A 15 -11.36 -10.21 -5.96
N PRO A 16 -10.74 -11.16 -5.22
CA PRO A 16 -11.47 -12.23 -4.54
C PRO A 16 -12.39 -11.75 -3.41
N LEU A 17 -12.05 -10.62 -2.78
CA LEU A 17 -12.81 -10.05 -1.66
C LEU A 17 -14.27 -9.73 -2.00
N GLN A 18 -14.58 -9.53 -3.29
CA GLN A 18 -15.95 -9.33 -3.76
C GLN A 18 -16.86 -10.56 -3.55
N ARG A 19 -16.28 -11.74 -3.33
CA ARG A 19 -16.99 -12.99 -3.04
C ARG A 19 -16.85 -13.40 -1.57
N GLN A 20 -15.69 -13.15 -0.98
CA GLN A 20 -15.41 -13.55 0.40
C GLN A 20 -16.20 -12.72 1.42
N PHE A 21 -16.25 -11.39 1.29
CA PHE A 21 -16.97 -10.54 2.24
C PHE A 21 -18.48 -10.78 2.27
N PRO A 22 -19.20 -10.92 1.13
CA PRO A 22 -20.63 -11.24 1.16
C PRO A 22 -20.95 -12.57 1.85
N ALA A 23 -20.06 -13.56 1.79
CA ALA A 23 -20.22 -14.82 2.52
C ALA A 23 -20.23 -14.64 4.05
N GLU A 24 -19.69 -13.52 4.54
CA GLU A 24 -19.66 -13.13 5.95
C GLU A 24 -20.69 -12.03 6.28
N GLY A 25 -21.66 -11.79 5.39
CA GLY A 25 -22.70 -10.78 5.57
C GLY A 25 -22.23 -9.33 5.37
N ILE A 26 -21.05 -9.13 4.78
CA ILE A 26 -20.52 -7.79 4.46
C ILE A 26 -20.84 -7.45 3.01
N GLY A 27 -21.62 -6.39 2.81
CA GLY A 27 -21.91 -5.85 1.48
C GLY A 27 -20.66 -5.30 0.80
N VAL A 28 -20.48 -5.64 -0.47
CA VAL A 28 -19.37 -5.14 -1.29
C VAL A 28 -19.90 -4.38 -2.49
N PHE A 29 -19.30 -3.22 -2.73
CA PHE A 29 -19.36 -2.54 -4.02
C PHE A 29 -17.96 -2.58 -4.62
N VAL A 30 -17.87 -3.15 -5.81
CA VAL A 30 -16.66 -3.29 -6.61
C VAL A 30 -16.95 -2.66 -7.96
N TYR A 31 -15.97 -1.92 -8.50
CA TYR A 31 -16.10 -1.21 -9.76
C TYR A 31 -14.80 -1.34 -10.55
N ASP A 32 -14.90 -1.26 -11.88
CA ASP A 32 -13.73 -1.12 -12.72
C ASP A 32 -13.23 0.33 -12.64
N LYS A 33 -11.92 0.51 -12.53
CA LYS A 33 -11.31 1.85 -12.55
C LYS A 33 -11.57 2.51 -13.90
N ARG A 34 -11.61 3.84 -13.96
CA ARG A 34 -11.66 4.57 -15.23
C ARG A 34 -10.65 4.02 -16.25
N GLY A 35 -11.11 3.81 -17.48
CA GLY A 35 -10.32 3.23 -18.57
C GLY A 35 -9.99 1.74 -18.44
N THR A 36 -10.59 1.01 -17.48
CA THR A 36 -10.42 -0.45 -17.32
C THR A 36 -11.76 -1.17 -17.44
N GLY A 37 -11.72 -2.44 -17.80
CA GLY A 37 -12.90 -3.30 -17.85
C GLY A 37 -14.06 -2.68 -18.65
N LYS A 38 -15.20 -2.45 -17.97
CA LYS A 38 -16.39 -1.82 -18.58
C LYS A 38 -16.53 -0.33 -18.28
N SER A 39 -15.65 0.24 -17.46
CA SER A 39 -15.68 1.67 -17.14
C SER A 39 -15.11 2.49 -18.30
N GLY A 40 -15.77 3.59 -18.65
CA GLY A 40 -15.28 4.55 -19.64
C GLY A 40 -14.10 5.38 -19.12
N GLY A 41 -13.72 6.40 -19.89
CA GLY A 41 -12.62 7.31 -19.56
C GLY A 41 -11.24 6.76 -19.92
N THR A 42 -10.20 7.44 -19.44
CA THR A 42 -8.80 7.08 -19.69
C THR A 42 -8.17 6.55 -18.41
N TYR A 43 -7.41 5.46 -18.53
CA TYR A 43 -6.65 4.90 -17.42
C TYR A 43 -5.68 5.94 -16.83
N THR A 44 -5.60 5.97 -15.51
CA THR A 44 -4.60 6.76 -14.80
C THR A 44 -4.35 6.20 -13.41
N GLN A 45 -3.18 6.56 -12.88
CA GLN A 45 -2.74 6.34 -11.52
C GLN A 45 -2.73 7.64 -10.71
N ASN A 46 -3.40 8.70 -11.18
CA ASN A 46 -3.53 9.95 -10.43
C ASN A 46 -4.34 9.73 -9.15
N TYR A 47 -3.69 9.80 -7.99
CA TYR A 47 -4.33 9.40 -6.73
C TYR A 47 -5.54 10.26 -6.33
N LEU A 48 -5.53 11.56 -6.63
CA LEU A 48 -6.67 12.43 -6.36
C LEU A 48 -7.89 12.02 -7.19
N LEU A 49 -7.66 11.80 -8.48
CA LEU A 49 -8.72 11.42 -9.40
C LEU A 49 -9.30 10.03 -9.06
N LEU A 50 -8.45 9.09 -8.63
CA LEU A 50 -8.88 7.79 -8.14
C LEU A 50 -9.58 7.86 -6.78
N ALA A 51 -9.21 8.81 -5.93
CA ALA A 51 -9.91 9.07 -4.67
C ALA A 51 -11.32 9.61 -4.93
N GLU A 52 -11.48 10.52 -5.90
CA GLU A 52 -12.79 11.01 -6.34
C GLU A 52 -13.67 9.87 -6.89
N ASP A 53 -13.10 8.93 -7.66
CA ASP A 53 -13.82 7.74 -8.10
C ASP A 53 -14.28 6.86 -6.92
N ALA A 54 -13.39 6.64 -5.95
CA ALA A 54 -13.70 5.84 -4.78
C ALA A 54 -14.83 6.48 -3.95
N ILE A 55 -14.81 7.81 -3.83
CA ILE A 55 -15.86 8.60 -3.16
C ILE A 55 -17.20 8.45 -3.88
N ALA A 56 -17.22 8.62 -5.21
CA ALA A 56 -18.43 8.44 -6.01
C ALA A 56 -19.00 7.02 -5.86
N ALA A 57 -18.14 6.00 -5.89
CA ALA A 57 -18.53 4.60 -5.66
C ALA A 57 -19.08 4.39 -4.23
N ALA A 58 -18.47 4.99 -3.20
CA ALA A 58 -18.96 4.93 -1.83
C ALA A 58 -20.35 5.56 -1.69
N ASN A 59 -20.58 6.70 -2.32
CA ASN A 59 -21.86 7.39 -2.30
C ASN A 59 -22.96 6.59 -3.02
N GLU A 60 -22.65 5.99 -4.17
CA GLU A 60 -23.61 5.12 -4.85
C GLU A 60 -23.89 3.84 -4.06
N ALA A 61 -22.87 3.23 -3.47
CA ALA A 61 -23.07 2.06 -2.62
C ALA A 61 -23.95 2.38 -1.41
N LYS A 62 -23.76 3.55 -0.78
CA LYS A 62 -24.60 4.03 0.31
C LYS A 62 -26.05 4.21 -0.14
N HIS A 63 -26.26 4.81 -1.31
CA HIS A 63 -27.57 5.03 -1.89
C HIS A 63 -28.30 3.69 -2.17
N VAL A 64 -27.65 2.74 -2.86
CA VAL A 64 -28.23 1.43 -3.19
C VAL A 64 -28.45 0.57 -1.94
N ALA A 65 -27.57 0.65 -0.95
CA ALA A 65 -27.73 -0.09 0.30
C ALA A 65 -28.92 0.46 1.14
N GLY A 66 -29.14 1.78 1.12
CA GLY A 66 -30.16 2.46 1.90
C GLY A 66 -29.99 2.17 3.40
N ALA A 67 -31.10 1.92 4.10
CA ALA A 67 -31.11 1.62 5.53
C ALA A 67 -30.38 0.32 5.92
N ARG A 68 -29.97 -0.51 4.96
CA ARG A 68 -29.20 -1.74 5.22
C ARG A 68 -27.72 -1.45 5.51
N ALA A 69 -27.22 -0.28 5.12
CA ALA A 69 -25.84 0.11 5.40
C ALA A 69 -25.69 0.47 6.88
N GLY A 70 -24.96 -0.37 7.63
CA GLY A 70 -24.56 -0.06 9.02
C GLY A 70 -23.29 0.78 9.08
N ARG A 71 -22.20 0.26 8.51
CA ARG A 71 -20.89 0.94 8.40
C ARG A 71 -20.40 0.88 6.96
N ILE A 72 -19.79 1.95 6.50
CA ILE A 72 -19.22 2.10 5.16
C ILE A 72 -17.75 2.43 5.30
N GLY A 73 -16.93 1.81 4.46
CA GLY A 73 -15.50 2.05 4.47
C GLY A 73 -14.84 1.57 3.19
N TYR A 74 -13.54 1.83 3.10
CA TYR A 74 -12.70 1.42 1.98
C TYR A 74 -11.83 0.23 2.38
N GLN A 75 -11.57 -0.66 1.42
CA GLN A 75 -10.46 -1.59 1.45
C GLN A 75 -9.69 -1.43 0.15
N GLY A 76 -8.37 -1.25 0.22
CA GLY A 76 -7.51 -1.20 -0.95
C GLY A 76 -6.15 -1.81 -0.71
N GLY A 77 -5.53 -2.29 -1.79
CA GLY A 77 -4.22 -2.93 -1.79
C GLY A 77 -3.20 -2.13 -2.60
N SER A 78 -1.90 -2.22 -2.28
CA SER A 78 -0.83 -1.61 -3.09
C SER A 78 -1.05 -0.10 -3.30
N GLN A 79 -1.35 0.36 -4.52
CA GLN A 79 -1.76 1.75 -4.84
C GLN A 79 -2.89 2.29 -3.95
N GLY A 80 -3.75 1.40 -3.43
CA GLY A 80 -4.75 1.72 -2.43
C GLY A 80 -4.20 2.41 -1.18
N GLY A 81 -2.93 2.22 -0.84
CA GLY A 81 -2.25 2.90 0.27
C GLY A 81 -2.17 4.42 0.14
N TRP A 82 -2.22 4.96 -1.08
CA TRP A 82 -2.31 6.42 -1.29
C TRP A 82 -3.75 6.87 -1.55
N VAL A 83 -4.52 6.09 -2.31
CA VAL A 83 -5.88 6.44 -2.73
C VAL A 83 -6.87 6.38 -1.56
N VAL A 84 -6.84 5.31 -0.76
CA VAL A 84 -7.81 5.10 0.33
C VAL A 84 -7.70 6.16 1.43
N PRO A 85 -6.51 6.49 1.96
CA PRO A 85 -6.40 7.56 2.95
C PRO A 85 -6.81 8.91 2.40
N LEU A 86 -6.51 9.19 1.12
CA LEU A 86 -6.90 10.45 0.48
C LEU A 86 -8.42 10.56 0.33
N ALA A 87 -9.08 9.50 -0.17
CA ALA A 87 -10.53 9.43 -0.28
C ALA A 87 -11.21 9.61 1.10
N ALA A 88 -10.75 8.86 2.10
CA ALA A 88 -11.27 8.93 3.47
C ALA A 88 -11.00 10.28 4.16
N LYS A 89 -10.00 11.04 3.70
CA LYS A 89 -9.72 12.39 4.20
C LYS A 89 -10.63 13.44 3.57
N ILE A 90 -10.93 13.31 2.29
CA ILE A 90 -11.81 14.22 1.54
C ILE A 90 -13.27 14.00 1.96
N GLU A 91 -13.74 12.75 1.95
CA GLU A 91 -15.08 12.38 2.38
C GLU A 91 -15.00 11.26 3.44
N PRO A 92 -15.19 11.60 4.73
CA PRO A 92 -15.04 10.66 5.83
C PRO A 92 -15.97 9.44 5.73
N VAL A 93 -15.40 8.28 6.09
CA VAL A 93 -16.08 6.98 6.17
C VAL A 93 -15.83 6.35 7.54
N ASP A 94 -16.52 5.26 7.88
CA ASP A 94 -16.42 4.63 9.21
C ASP A 94 -15.10 3.89 9.44
N PHE A 95 -14.42 3.48 8.37
CA PHE A 95 -13.12 2.80 8.43
C PHE A 95 -12.39 2.81 7.09
N ALA A 96 -11.07 2.62 7.15
CA ALA A 96 -10.20 2.39 6.01
C ALA A 96 -9.30 1.17 6.25
N ILE A 97 -9.17 0.29 5.27
CA ILE A 97 -8.25 -0.84 5.28
C ILE A 97 -7.27 -0.68 4.13
N VAL A 98 -5.97 -0.72 4.44
CA VAL A 98 -4.88 -0.72 3.46
C VAL A 98 -4.11 -2.03 3.63
N GLY A 99 -4.03 -2.84 2.58
CA GLY A 99 -3.14 -3.99 2.51
C GLY A 99 -1.93 -3.68 1.64
N PHE A 100 -0.72 -4.06 2.08
CA PHE A 100 0.53 -4.01 1.28
C PHE A 100 0.67 -2.70 0.49
N GLY A 101 0.30 -1.58 1.10
CA GLY A 101 0.36 -0.25 0.54
C GLY A 101 1.30 0.63 1.35
N MET A 102 1.73 1.74 0.76
CA MET A 102 2.87 2.51 1.28
C MET A 102 2.50 3.83 1.94
N ALA A 103 3.25 4.20 2.98
CA ALA A 103 3.23 5.52 3.62
C ALA A 103 4.45 6.38 3.23
N VAL A 104 5.06 6.06 2.08
CA VAL A 104 6.15 6.78 1.44
C VAL A 104 5.74 7.25 0.04
N SER A 105 6.52 8.11 -0.60
CA SER A 105 6.25 8.49 -1.99
C SER A 105 6.56 7.34 -2.95
N PRO A 106 5.98 7.29 -4.17
CA PRO A 106 6.35 6.28 -5.15
C PRO A 106 7.85 6.26 -5.49
N LEU A 107 8.54 7.41 -5.46
CA LEU A 107 9.99 7.43 -5.64
C LEU A 107 10.75 6.89 -4.42
N ASP A 108 10.28 7.16 -3.20
CA ASP A 108 10.89 6.59 -2.00
C ASP A 108 10.72 5.06 -1.98
N GLU A 109 9.55 4.54 -2.39
CA GLU A 109 9.30 3.11 -2.55
C GLU A 109 10.34 2.47 -3.49
N VAL A 110 10.62 3.10 -4.64
CA VAL A 110 11.68 2.67 -5.56
C VAL A 110 13.05 2.58 -4.87
N ARG A 111 13.41 3.58 -4.06
CA ARG A 111 14.69 3.57 -3.35
C ARG A 111 14.72 2.49 -2.27
N GLU A 112 13.62 2.29 -1.57
CA GLU A 112 13.49 1.29 -0.51
C GLU A 112 13.57 -0.12 -1.08
N ALA A 113 12.87 -0.42 -2.18
CA ALA A 113 12.97 -1.67 -2.93
C ALA A 113 14.42 -1.98 -3.32
N THR A 114 15.08 -1.03 -3.98
CA THR A 114 16.50 -1.18 -4.37
C THR A 114 17.42 -1.44 -3.16
N ALA A 115 17.21 -0.73 -2.04
CA ALA A 115 18.03 -0.92 -0.84
C ALA A 115 17.75 -2.28 -0.16
N PHE A 116 16.49 -2.69 -0.10
CA PHE A 116 16.07 -3.96 0.50
C PHE A 116 16.63 -5.15 -0.26
N ASP A 117 16.60 -5.12 -1.59
CA ASP A 117 17.15 -6.18 -2.42
C ASP A 117 18.64 -6.43 -2.18
N LEU A 118 19.40 -5.35 -2.02
CA LEU A 118 20.84 -5.43 -1.80
C LEU A 118 21.17 -5.86 -0.36
N THR A 119 20.49 -5.27 0.62
CA THR A 119 20.75 -5.57 2.04
C THR A 119 20.32 -6.97 2.43
N SER A 120 19.20 -7.48 1.91
CA SER A 120 18.76 -8.88 2.10
C SER A 120 19.77 -9.91 1.58
N ARG A 121 20.66 -9.50 0.68
CA ARG A 121 21.73 -10.32 0.10
C ARG A 121 23.10 -10.06 0.74
N GLY A 122 23.13 -9.28 1.84
CA GLY A 122 24.33 -9.03 2.62
C GLY A 122 25.22 -7.90 2.08
N TYR A 123 24.75 -7.11 1.10
CA TYR A 123 25.49 -5.94 0.64
C TYR A 123 25.39 -4.79 1.64
N GLY A 124 26.53 -4.17 1.93
CA GLY A 124 26.67 -3.09 2.90
C GLY A 124 26.31 -1.71 2.35
N PRO A 125 26.38 -0.68 3.21
CA PRO A 125 25.96 0.69 2.88
C PRO A 125 26.69 1.31 1.68
N ASP A 126 27.96 0.96 1.45
CA ASP A 126 28.72 1.47 0.30
C ASP A 126 28.14 1.02 -1.05
N VAL A 127 27.64 -0.21 -1.12
CA VAL A 127 26.99 -0.76 -2.32
C VAL A 127 25.60 -0.16 -2.50
N VAL A 128 24.84 -0.05 -1.41
CA VAL A 128 23.53 0.62 -1.43
C VAL A 128 23.67 2.07 -1.92
N ALA A 129 24.69 2.80 -1.46
CA ALA A 129 24.95 4.17 -1.92
C ALA A 129 25.20 4.25 -3.43
N LYS A 130 25.96 3.30 -4.02
CA LYS A 130 26.13 3.21 -5.48
C LYS A 130 24.79 2.94 -6.19
N ALA A 131 23.99 2.02 -5.66
CA ALA A 131 22.68 1.68 -6.23
C ALA A 131 21.69 2.85 -6.16
N MET A 132 21.83 3.76 -5.19
CA MET A 132 21.01 4.98 -5.14
C MET A 132 21.22 5.89 -6.35
N HIS A 133 22.40 5.90 -6.98
CA HIS A 133 22.60 6.63 -8.25
C HIS A 133 21.75 6.06 -9.39
N ILE A 134 21.53 4.74 -9.39
CA ILE A 134 20.65 4.06 -10.35
C ILE A 134 19.20 4.44 -10.09
N ALA A 135 18.75 4.36 -8.83
CA ALA A 135 17.41 4.75 -8.43
C ALA A 135 17.12 6.23 -8.76
N ASP A 136 18.09 7.13 -8.57
CA ASP A 136 17.98 8.55 -8.93
C ASP A 136 17.84 8.75 -10.45
N ALA A 137 18.62 8.03 -11.26
CA ALA A 137 18.52 8.13 -12.72
C ALA A 137 17.17 7.60 -13.24
N VAL A 138 16.68 6.49 -12.67
CA VAL A 138 15.33 5.96 -12.96
C VAL A 138 14.25 6.96 -12.57
N SER A 139 14.37 7.57 -11.39
CA SER A 139 13.44 8.60 -10.91
C SER A 139 13.36 9.78 -11.88
N THR A 140 14.49 10.24 -12.43
CA THR A 140 14.51 11.30 -13.46
C THR A 140 13.69 10.93 -14.69
N VAL A 141 13.79 9.68 -15.18
CA VAL A 141 12.99 9.21 -16.33
C VAL A 141 11.50 9.21 -15.99
N ILE A 142 11.12 8.69 -14.83
CA ILE A 142 9.72 8.62 -14.37
C ILE A 142 9.13 10.03 -14.21
N VAL A 143 9.82 10.93 -13.51
CA VAL A 143 9.37 12.32 -13.27
C VAL A 143 9.24 13.11 -14.57
N SER A 144 10.11 12.86 -15.56
CA SER A 144 9.99 13.48 -16.88
C SER A 144 8.81 12.95 -17.72
N ASN A 145 8.07 11.96 -17.20
CA ASN A 145 7.09 11.18 -17.95
C ASN A 145 7.72 10.60 -19.23
N PHE A 146 8.88 9.96 -19.08
CA PHE A 146 9.63 9.28 -20.13
C PHE A 146 10.10 10.18 -21.29
N ARG A 147 10.20 11.50 -21.07
CA ARG A 147 10.64 12.47 -22.10
C ARG A 147 12.16 12.67 -22.10
N SER A 148 12.79 12.60 -20.93
CA SER A 148 14.23 12.83 -20.72
C SER A 148 14.80 11.93 -19.62
N GLY A 149 16.09 12.09 -19.28
CA GLY A 149 16.77 11.31 -18.23
C GLY A 149 17.53 10.08 -18.74
N TYR A 150 17.37 9.71 -20.00
CA TYR A 150 17.98 8.50 -20.59
C TYR A 150 19.52 8.55 -20.63
N ASP A 151 20.13 9.71 -20.89
CA ASP A 151 21.60 9.86 -20.86
C ASP A 151 22.16 9.55 -19.47
N GLN A 152 21.48 10.04 -18.41
CA GLN A 152 21.86 9.75 -17.03
C GLN A 152 21.68 8.27 -16.71
N LEU A 153 20.57 7.66 -17.12
CA LEU A 153 20.30 6.23 -16.93
C LEU A 153 21.34 5.35 -17.64
N ALA A 154 21.71 5.70 -18.87
CA ALA A 154 22.74 5.00 -19.63
C ALA A 154 24.12 5.14 -18.97
N ALA A 155 24.47 6.33 -18.47
CA ALA A 155 25.74 6.59 -17.80
C ALA A 155 25.89 5.78 -16.50
N VAL A 156 24.86 5.77 -15.63
CA VAL A 156 24.92 4.98 -14.38
C VAL A 156 24.90 3.49 -14.64
N LYS A 157 24.17 3.03 -15.68
CA LYS A 157 24.22 1.63 -16.11
C LYS A 157 25.63 1.25 -16.55
N ALA A 158 26.25 2.00 -17.46
CA ALA A 158 27.62 1.73 -17.92
C ALA A 158 28.66 1.81 -16.80
N GLN A 159 28.41 2.61 -15.76
CA GLN A 159 29.30 2.71 -14.59
C GLN A 159 29.26 1.46 -13.71
N TYR A 160 28.09 0.80 -13.59
CA TYR A 160 27.87 -0.26 -12.61
C TYR A 160 27.54 -1.64 -13.18
N ASP A 161 27.35 -1.79 -14.51
CA ASP A 161 26.91 -3.05 -15.11
C ASP A 161 27.84 -4.26 -14.87
N GLN A 162 29.14 -4.02 -14.66
CA GLN A 162 30.13 -5.05 -14.34
C GLN A 162 30.23 -5.35 -12.84
N GLU A 163 29.55 -4.59 -11.97
CA GLU A 163 29.62 -4.81 -10.54
C GLU A 163 28.84 -6.08 -10.14
N PRO A 164 29.37 -6.94 -9.24
CA PRO A 164 28.72 -8.20 -8.88
C PRO A 164 27.30 -8.06 -8.31
N TRP A 165 26.99 -6.90 -7.73
CA TRP A 165 25.70 -6.59 -7.12
C TRP A 165 24.66 -6.07 -8.11
N PHE A 166 25.06 -5.62 -9.30
CA PHE A 166 24.17 -4.98 -10.27
C PHE A 166 23.01 -5.91 -10.69
N LYS A 167 23.30 -7.20 -10.84
CA LYS A 167 22.31 -8.25 -11.14
C LYS A 167 21.24 -8.46 -10.06
N TYR A 168 21.33 -7.79 -8.92
CA TYR A 168 20.34 -7.87 -7.83
C TYR A 168 19.47 -6.63 -7.71
N VAL A 169 19.70 -5.59 -8.52
CA VAL A 169 18.72 -4.50 -8.72
C VAL A 169 17.65 -5.05 -9.68
N ARG A 170 16.90 -6.07 -9.23
CA ARG A 170 15.98 -6.90 -10.01
C ARG A 170 14.69 -7.14 -9.24
N GLY A 171 13.55 -6.73 -9.79
CA GLY A 171 12.22 -7.06 -9.25
C GLY A 171 11.22 -5.93 -9.40
N ASP A 172 11.70 -4.69 -9.37
CA ASP A 172 10.89 -3.47 -9.39
C ASP A 172 10.91 -2.73 -10.75
N ILE A 173 10.31 -1.54 -10.77
CA ILE A 173 10.32 -0.64 -11.93
C ILE A 173 11.73 -0.22 -12.36
N VAL A 174 12.72 -0.22 -11.45
CA VAL A 174 14.13 0.11 -11.77
C VAL A 174 14.67 -0.91 -12.74
N TYR A 175 14.46 -2.19 -12.46
CA TYR A 175 14.89 -3.27 -13.33
C TYR A 175 14.27 -3.18 -14.73
N TYR A 176 12.95 -2.96 -14.81
CA TYR A 176 12.28 -2.82 -16.10
C TYR A 176 12.87 -1.65 -16.93
N LEU A 177 13.19 -0.52 -16.29
CA LEU A 177 13.83 0.61 -16.96
C LEU A 177 15.29 0.35 -17.36
N LEU A 178 16.05 -0.45 -16.60
CA LEU A 178 17.43 -0.80 -16.94
C LEU A 178 17.54 -1.77 -18.12
N GLU A 179 16.61 -2.72 -18.23
CA GLU A 179 16.63 -3.79 -19.25
C GLU A 179 15.88 -3.42 -20.53
N THR A 180 15.01 -2.41 -20.50
CA THR A 180 14.20 -2.02 -21.65
C THR A 180 14.93 -0.98 -22.50
N PRO A 181 15.06 -1.17 -23.83
CA PRO A 181 15.62 -0.17 -24.72
C PRO A 181 14.88 1.17 -24.63
N GLU A 182 15.61 2.29 -24.72
CA GLU A 182 15.05 3.65 -24.64
C GLU A 182 13.86 3.86 -25.57
N SER A 183 13.94 3.39 -26.82
CA SER A 183 12.86 3.52 -27.81
C SER A 183 11.54 2.93 -27.29
N LYS A 184 11.62 1.77 -26.64
CA LYS A 184 10.47 1.07 -26.06
C LYS A 184 10.00 1.73 -24.76
N LEU A 185 10.90 2.27 -23.93
CA LEU A 185 10.53 3.06 -22.77
C LEU A 185 9.77 4.33 -23.16
N ARG A 186 10.22 5.03 -24.21
CA ARG A 186 9.52 6.22 -24.74
C ARG A 186 8.12 5.89 -25.26
N GLU A 187 7.96 4.72 -25.87
CA GLU A 187 6.68 4.25 -26.41
C GLU A 187 5.72 3.81 -25.29
N GLN A 188 6.19 2.99 -24.34
CA GLN A 188 5.32 2.26 -23.42
C GLN A 188 5.23 2.91 -22.04
N GLY A 189 6.30 3.57 -21.59
CA GLY A 189 6.43 4.16 -20.26
C GLY A 189 5.31 5.13 -19.88
N PRO A 190 4.94 6.11 -20.74
CA PRO A 190 3.84 7.03 -20.45
C PRO A 190 2.50 6.36 -20.19
N THR A 191 2.25 5.18 -20.79
CA THR A 191 1.05 4.39 -20.55
C THR A 191 1.20 3.56 -19.28
N LEU A 192 2.36 2.92 -19.09
CA LEU A 192 2.66 2.08 -17.92
C LEU A 192 2.46 2.83 -16.60
N LEU A 193 3.01 4.06 -16.50
CA LEU A 193 2.93 4.90 -15.31
C LEU A 193 2.02 6.12 -15.52
N ALA A 194 0.96 5.96 -16.31
CA ALA A 194 0.06 7.05 -16.71
C ALA A 194 -0.46 7.86 -15.50
N GLY A 195 0.04 9.08 -15.34
CA GLY A 195 -0.41 10.01 -14.29
C GLY A 195 0.01 9.63 -12.87
N VAL A 196 0.99 8.76 -12.68
CA VAL A 196 1.59 8.48 -11.37
C VAL A 196 2.17 9.79 -10.79
N PRO A 197 1.70 10.25 -9.62
CA PRO A 197 2.30 11.39 -8.96
C PRO A 197 3.55 10.94 -8.19
N ALA A 198 4.68 10.81 -8.90
CA ALA A 198 5.91 10.19 -8.36
C ALA A 198 6.41 10.83 -7.06
N ASN A 199 6.23 12.14 -6.89
CA ASN A 199 6.59 12.90 -5.69
C ASN A 199 5.43 13.07 -4.70
N TYR A 200 4.41 12.20 -4.74
CA TYR A 200 3.27 12.31 -3.84
C TYR A 200 3.69 12.12 -2.38
N GLU A 201 3.30 13.07 -1.54
CA GLU A 201 3.58 13.04 -0.10
C GLU A 201 2.36 12.48 0.67
N PRO A 202 2.40 11.25 1.20
CA PRO A 202 1.26 10.67 1.93
C PRO A 202 1.09 11.22 3.35
N MET A 203 2.19 11.69 3.97
CA MET A 203 2.20 12.04 5.39
C MET A 203 1.28 13.22 5.75
N PRO A 204 1.13 14.29 4.94
CA PRO A 204 0.12 15.32 5.16
C PRO A 204 -1.30 14.75 5.28
N VAL A 205 -1.68 13.77 4.47
CA VAL A 205 -3.00 13.12 4.53
C VAL A 205 -3.10 12.28 5.81
N LEU A 206 -2.14 11.39 6.04
CA LEU A 206 -2.16 10.46 7.18
C LEU A 206 -2.11 11.18 8.54
N ARG A 207 -1.37 12.29 8.65
CA ARG A 207 -1.34 13.13 9.86
C ARG A 207 -2.67 13.80 10.16
N ASN A 208 -3.54 13.97 9.18
CA ASN A 208 -4.81 14.67 9.32
C ASN A 208 -6.03 13.75 9.15
N LEU A 209 -5.81 12.43 9.07
CA LEU A 209 -6.86 11.43 8.94
C LEU A 209 -7.24 10.87 10.31
N ASP A 210 -8.49 11.11 10.70
CA ASP A 210 -9.04 10.63 11.97
C ASP A 210 -9.96 9.40 11.79
N THR A 211 -10.17 8.98 10.54
CA THR A 211 -10.84 7.72 10.22
C THR A 211 -10.05 6.54 10.81
N PRO A 212 -10.69 5.58 11.49
CA PRO A 212 -10.05 4.36 11.95
C PRO A 212 -9.43 3.58 10.79
N GLN A 213 -8.15 3.25 10.92
CA GLN A 213 -7.36 2.60 9.89
C GLN A 213 -6.85 1.24 10.34
N LEU A 214 -6.91 0.27 9.43
CA LEU A 214 -6.16 -0.98 9.53
C LEU A 214 -5.16 -1.03 8.38
N TRP A 215 -3.88 -0.99 8.71
CA TRP A 215 -2.78 -1.23 7.78
C TRP A 215 -2.28 -2.67 7.97
N ILE A 216 -2.16 -3.41 6.89
CA ILE A 216 -1.69 -4.80 6.88
C ILE A 216 -0.47 -4.85 5.95
N LEU A 217 0.70 -5.14 6.48
CA LEU A 217 1.97 -5.14 5.75
C LEU A 217 2.52 -6.56 5.62
N ALA A 218 3.20 -6.83 4.51
CA ALA A 218 3.89 -8.08 4.24
C ALA A 218 5.38 -7.93 4.61
N ALA A 219 5.87 -8.75 5.54
CA ALA A 219 7.20 -8.54 6.12
C ALA A 219 8.34 -8.72 5.11
N ASP A 220 8.15 -9.56 4.10
CA ASP A 220 9.19 -9.95 3.17
C ASP A 220 8.98 -9.37 1.76
N ASP A 221 8.08 -8.38 1.63
CA ASP A 221 7.69 -7.74 0.38
C ASP A 221 8.87 -6.99 -0.26
N HIS A 222 9.41 -7.55 -1.34
CA HIS A 222 10.53 -7.01 -2.12
C HIS A 222 10.09 -5.87 -3.04
N ASP A 223 8.84 -5.88 -3.49
CA ASP A 223 8.29 -4.86 -4.37
C ASP A 223 8.02 -3.56 -3.58
N THR A 224 7.54 -3.70 -2.34
CA THR A 224 7.17 -2.60 -1.46
C THR A 224 7.70 -2.81 -0.02
N PRO A 225 9.02 -2.66 0.22
CA PRO A 225 9.60 -2.90 1.54
C PRO A 225 8.98 -2.03 2.63
N ILE A 226 8.69 -2.65 3.77
CA ILE A 226 7.73 -2.07 4.72
C ILE A 226 8.35 -1.17 5.79
N ALA A 227 9.68 -1.12 5.90
CA ALA A 227 10.36 -0.59 7.08
C ALA A 227 10.02 0.88 7.38
N GLU A 228 10.10 1.75 6.37
CA GLU A 228 9.79 3.18 6.56
C GLU A 228 8.27 3.40 6.71
N THR A 229 7.46 2.64 5.95
CA THR A 229 6.00 2.66 6.10
C THR A 229 5.58 2.29 7.53
N GLU A 230 6.10 1.19 8.09
CA GLU A 230 5.89 0.79 9.48
C GLU A 230 6.34 1.90 10.43
N ARG A 231 7.56 2.42 10.27
CA ARG A 231 8.09 3.49 11.15
C ARG A 231 7.21 4.73 11.14
N ARG A 232 6.77 5.19 9.96
CA ARG A 232 5.90 6.36 9.80
C ARG A 232 4.53 6.13 10.44
N LEU A 233 3.90 4.99 10.19
CA LEU A 233 2.61 4.63 10.77
C LEU A 233 2.69 4.48 12.31
N ARG A 234 3.73 3.85 12.83
CA ARG A 234 3.99 3.71 14.28
C ARG A 234 4.24 5.06 14.94
N THR A 235 4.92 5.98 14.25
CA THR A 235 5.09 7.37 14.73
C THR A 235 3.75 8.10 14.84
N LEU A 236 2.84 7.91 13.88
CA LEU A 236 1.49 8.49 13.95
C LEU A 236 0.64 7.83 15.05
N GLN A 237 0.74 6.51 15.19
CA GLN A 237 0.09 5.75 16.26
C GLN A 237 0.50 6.26 17.65
N ALA A 238 1.80 6.49 17.87
CA ALA A 238 2.32 7.06 19.13
C ALA A 238 1.84 8.50 19.40
N LYS A 239 1.40 9.22 18.35
CA LYS A 239 0.76 10.54 18.46
C LYS A 239 -0.76 10.47 18.60
N GLY A 240 -1.31 9.27 18.89
CA GLY A 240 -2.73 9.06 19.15
C GLY A 240 -3.59 8.90 17.89
N LYS A 241 -2.99 8.72 16.70
CA LYS A 241 -3.78 8.44 15.50
C LYS A 241 -4.41 7.04 15.55
N PRO A 242 -5.65 6.87 15.03
CA PRO A 242 -6.40 5.62 15.15
C PRO A 242 -5.95 4.60 14.10
N ILE A 243 -4.66 4.27 14.10
CA ILE A 243 -4.02 3.33 13.19
C ILE A 243 -3.79 2.02 13.93
N THR A 244 -4.43 0.96 13.46
CA THR A 244 -4.04 -0.42 13.77
C THR A 244 -3.10 -0.89 12.68
N LEU A 245 -1.93 -1.38 13.05
CA LEU A 245 -0.95 -1.93 12.11
C LEU A 245 -0.77 -3.43 12.39
N ALA A 246 -0.85 -4.25 11.36
CA ALA A 246 -0.54 -5.66 11.39
C ALA A 246 0.59 -5.96 10.40
N VAL A 247 1.55 -6.78 10.80
CA VAL A 247 2.64 -7.28 9.95
C VAL A 247 2.54 -8.79 9.91
N PHE A 248 2.36 -9.36 8.71
CA PHE A 248 2.40 -10.80 8.51
C PHE A 248 3.84 -11.22 8.15
N PRO A 249 4.46 -12.11 8.93
CA PRO A 249 5.78 -12.65 8.60
C PRO A 249 5.67 -13.63 7.42
N HIS A 250 6.79 -13.85 6.70
CA HIS A 250 6.86 -14.84 5.63
C HIS A 250 5.83 -14.64 4.51
N THR A 251 5.52 -13.37 4.21
CA THR A 251 4.63 -13.02 3.11
C THR A 251 5.25 -12.01 2.18
N GLU A 252 4.97 -12.19 0.89
CA GLU A 252 5.31 -11.32 -0.22
C GLU A 252 4.14 -10.37 -0.55
N HIS A 253 4.28 -9.60 -1.64
CA HIS A 253 3.27 -8.66 -2.12
C HIS A 253 1.87 -9.29 -2.21
N GLY A 254 0.85 -8.55 -1.79
CA GLY A 254 -0.52 -9.08 -1.70
C GLY A 254 -0.83 -9.84 -0.40
N ILE A 255 0.11 -9.90 0.55
CA ILE A 255 0.06 -10.73 1.77
C ILE A 255 -0.07 -12.21 1.42
N TYR A 256 0.77 -12.71 0.52
CA TYR A 256 0.81 -14.14 0.17
C TYR A 256 2.01 -14.81 0.84
N GLU A 257 1.78 -15.92 1.52
CA GLU A 257 2.85 -16.86 1.88
C GLU A 257 3.51 -17.39 0.59
N TYR A 258 4.80 -17.68 0.64
CA TYR A 258 5.54 -18.17 -0.52
C TYR A 258 6.37 -19.42 -0.19
N GLU A 259 6.63 -20.22 -1.23
CA GLU A 259 7.66 -21.26 -1.21
C GLU A 259 8.87 -20.77 -2.02
N THR A 260 10.08 -21.11 -1.57
CA THR A 260 11.31 -20.79 -2.30
C THR A 260 11.77 -22.02 -3.08
N LYS A 261 11.87 -21.89 -4.40
CA LYS A 261 12.40 -22.92 -5.30
C LYS A 261 13.91 -23.06 -5.15
N GLU A 262 14.46 -24.14 -5.72
CA GLU A 262 15.90 -24.42 -5.73
C GLU A 262 16.75 -23.30 -6.37
N ASP A 263 16.18 -22.58 -7.35
CA ASP A 263 16.82 -21.44 -8.01
C ASP A 263 16.71 -20.12 -7.22
N GLY A 264 16.10 -20.16 -6.04
CA GLY A 264 15.86 -19.00 -5.18
C GLY A 264 14.63 -18.19 -5.54
N GLN A 265 13.87 -18.56 -6.58
CA GLN A 265 12.62 -17.89 -6.92
C GLN A 265 11.55 -18.19 -5.86
N ARG A 266 10.87 -17.14 -5.39
CA ARG A 266 9.68 -17.26 -4.54
C ARG A 266 8.43 -17.42 -5.38
N VAL A 267 7.54 -18.31 -4.97
CA VAL A 267 6.23 -18.51 -5.59
C VAL A 267 5.15 -18.41 -4.54
N ASP A 268 4.21 -17.49 -4.78
CA ASP A 268 3.05 -17.28 -3.94
C ASP A 268 2.18 -18.54 -3.85
N THR A 269 1.69 -18.80 -2.65
CA THR A 269 0.86 -19.98 -2.35
C THR A 269 -0.55 -19.58 -1.93
N ARG A 270 -0.69 -18.94 -0.77
CA ARG A 270 -1.98 -18.59 -0.16
C ARG A 270 -1.84 -17.35 0.70
N ASN A 271 -2.96 -16.66 0.95
CA ASN A 271 -2.95 -15.68 2.03
C ASN A 271 -2.83 -16.40 3.40
N PRO A 272 -2.07 -15.85 4.36
CA PRO A 272 -1.82 -16.49 5.63
C PRO A 272 -3.10 -16.59 6.47
N GLU A 273 -3.08 -17.53 7.41
CA GLU A 273 -4.18 -17.71 8.34
C GLU A 273 -4.52 -16.39 9.06
N GLY A 274 -5.82 -16.09 9.14
CA GLY A 274 -6.30 -14.90 9.84
C GLY A 274 -6.28 -13.60 9.03
N TYR A 275 -5.66 -13.54 7.85
CA TYR A 275 -5.65 -12.32 7.02
C TYR A 275 -7.07 -11.81 6.70
N PHE A 276 -7.91 -12.69 6.12
CA PHE A 276 -9.30 -12.35 5.82
C PHE A 276 -10.13 -12.08 7.10
N ALA A 277 -9.97 -12.92 8.12
CA ALA A 277 -10.69 -12.78 9.39
C ALA A 277 -10.36 -11.44 10.08
N MET A 278 -9.13 -10.94 9.95
CA MET A 278 -8.69 -9.64 10.47
C MET A 278 -9.46 -8.50 9.81
N MET A 279 -9.49 -8.48 8.48
CA MET A 279 -10.26 -7.49 7.73
C MET A 279 -11.74 -7.55 8.10
N ARG A 280 -12.35 -8.74 8.08
CA ARG A 280 -13.76 -8.94 8.48
C ARG A 280 -14.04 -8.37 9.86
N ASN A 281 -13.23 -8.75 10.86
CA ASN A 281 -13.46 -8.32 12.24
C ASN A 281 -13.28 -6.80 12.41
N PHE A 282 -12.37 -6.18 11.66
CA PHE A 282 -12.22 -4.72 11.65
C PHE A 282 -13.42 -4.01 11.00
N ILE A 283 -13.93 -4.55 9.89
CA ILE A 283 -15.14 -4.06 9.22
C ILE A 283 -16.37 -4.13 10.14
N LEU A 284 -16.50 -5.21 10.91
CA LEU A 284 -17.66 -5.38 11.79
C LEU A 284 -17.56 -4.52 13.07
N ASN A 285 -16.37 -4.38 13.65
CA ASN A 285 -16.21 -3.82 15.00
C ASN A 285 -15.52 -2.45 15.05
N GLY A 286 -14.92 -2.00 13.95
CA GLY A 286 -14.13 -0.76 13.87
C GLY A 286 -12.77 -0.82 14.57
N ARG A 287 -12.44 -1.98 15.15
CA ARG A 287 -11.19 -2.26 15.86
C ARG A 287 -10.94 -3.76 15.88
N LEU A 288 -9.69 -4.16 16.08
CA LEU A 288 -9.34 -5.56 16.36
C LEU A 288 -9.44 -5.82 17.87
N GLY A 289 -10.01 -6.96 18.25
CA GLY A 289 -9.96 -7.46 19.63
C GLY A 289 -8.59 -8.02 19.99
N THR A 290 -8.51 -8.83 21.06
CA THR A 290 -7.25 -9.43 21.55
C THR A 290 -6.92 -10.78 20.92
N GLN A 291 -7.80 -11.33 20.09
CA GLN A 291 -7.57 -12.56 19.35
C GLN A 291 -6.34 -12.47 18.44
N ARG A 292 -5.72 -13.64 18.20
CA ARG A 292 -4.64 -13.80 17.23
C ARG A 292 -5.19 -13.93 15.81
N TYR A 293 -4.35 -13.60 14.84
CA TYR A 293 -4.63 -13.73 13.42
C TYR A 293 -3.41 -14.35 12.75
N GLY A 294 -3.35 -15.68 12.74
CA GLY A 294 -2.14 -16.43 12.39
C GLY A 294 -0.94 -15.96 13.22
N ASP A 295 0.20 -15.84 12.55
CA ASP A 295 1.47 -15.40 13.13
C ASP A 295 1.71 -13.88 13.00
N SER A 296 0.67 -13.11 12.69
CA SER A 296 0.81 -11.66 12.55
C SER A 296 1.21 -10.97 13.86
N THR A 297 2.11 -9.98 13.74
CA THR A 297 2.37 -9.03 14.81
C THR A 297 1.40 -7.85 14.69
N ILE A 298 0.70 -7.50 15.76
CA ILE A 298 -0.33 -6.45 15.75
C ILE A 298 -0.01 -5.34 16.73
N TYR A 299 0.12 -4.13 16.20
CA TYR A 299 0.29 -2.89 16.92
C TYR A 299 -1.03 -2.13 16.94
N ARG A 300 -1.65 -1.99 18.12
CA ARG A 300 -2.94 -1.31 18.28
C ARG A 300 -2.75 0.18 18.61
N PRO A 301 -3.71 1.05 18.26
CA PRO A 301 -3.71 2.44 18.70
C PRO A 301 -3.58 2.52 20.22
N THR A 302 -2.78 3.47 20.71
CA THR A 302 -2.77 3.81 22.13
C THR A 302 -4.14 4.39 22.48
N THR A 303 -4.95 3.64 23.23
CA THR A 303 -6.20 4.18 23.78
C THR A 303 -5.85 5.31 24.73
N SER A 304 -6.33 6.54 24.46
CA SER A 304 -6.28 7.59 25.47
C SER A 304 -7.15 7.14 26.64
N THR A 305 -6.54 6.65 27.71
CA THR A 305 -7.17 6.54 29.02
C THR A 305 -7.40 7.96 29.55
N THR A 306 -8.47 8.61 29.09
CA THR A 306 -9.02 9.80 29.74
C THR A 306 -10.48 9.50 30.05
N GLY A 307 -10.71 8.92 31.23
CA GLY A 307 -12.04 8.59 31.71
C GLY A 307 -12.08 7.51 32.78
N ALA A 308 -11.33 7.68 33.87
CA ALA A 308 -11.55 6.92 35.10
C ALA A 308 -11.37 7.85 36.31
N SER A 309 -12.51 8.38 36.75
CA SER A 309 -12.87 8.88 38.08
C SER A 309 -11.75 9.17 39.09
N ALA A 310 -11.48 10.46 39.30
CA ALA A 310 -11.13 10.96 40.63
C ALA A 310 -12.44 11.41 41.32
N ILE A 311 -13.15 10.45 41.90
CA ILE A 311 -14.03 10.72 43.03
C ILE A 311 -13.32 10.09 44.21
N ASP A 312 -12.56 10.88 44.95
CA ASP A 312 -12.19 10.52 46.31
C ASP A 312 -13.07 11.31 47.27
N VAL A 313 -13.95 10.56 47.92
CA VAL A 313 -14.87 11.04 48.95
C VAL A 313 -14.08 11.06 50.26
N SER A 314 -13.65 12.25 50.68
CA SER A 314 -13.24 12.45 52.07
C SER A 314 -14.46 12.81 52.90
N THR A 315 -15.15 11.80 53.43
CA THR A 315 -15.97 11.93 54.64
C THR A 315 -15.08 12.00 55.87
N GLY A 316 -15.17 13.09 56.62
CA GLY A 316 -14.50 13.24 57.90
C GLY A 316 -15.03 14.43 58.69
N ALA A 317 -16.10 14.20 59.44
CA ALA A 317 -16.58 15.01 60.57
C ALA A 317 -16.55 14.08 61.81
N PRO A 318 -16.54 14.57 63.06
CA PRO A 318 -16.93 15.89 63.55
C PRO A 318 -15.79 16.79 64.07
#